data_AF-A0A2S7UAK0-F1
#
_entry.id   AF-A0A2S7UAK0-F1
#
_cell.length_a   1.000
_cell.length_b   1.000
_cell.length_c   1.000
_cell.angle_alpha   90.00
_cell.angle_beta   90.00
_cell.angle_gamma   90.00
#
_symmetry.space_group_name_H-M   'P 1'
#
loop_
_entity.id
_entity.type
_entity.pdbx_description
1 polymer ?
#
loop_
_entity_poly.entity_id
_entity_poly.type
_entity_poly.pdbx_seq_one_letter_code
_entity_poly.pdbx_strand_id
1 'polypeptide(L)'
;MSLKKEYGHVENGFGNFVPVESDTDYSAINDVPVDTTTIGMMHSHFNNFATGNIHPETGDPEIIKPIKIQSPKDVQLFLVLLRNAANNNIPLKKVYLTMVSSSGVYTLKYDGNANNIPAGGSTNGLTAEKFEKKFIEYIKKYKNERGLLKFMKDEMGISNVSLYRTMNNGNTKKYYLEGDKDKLKKDVCHED
;
A
#
# COMPACT_ATOMS: atom_id res chain seq x y z
N MET A 1 14.49 7.84 18.29
CA MET A 1 13.11 8.35 18.43
C MET A 1 12.20 7.48 17.59
N SER A 2 11.12 6.91 18.14
CA SER A 2 10.10 6.27 17.31
C SER A 2 9.22 7.35 16.70
N LEU A 3 9.07 7.35 15.38
CA LEU A 3 8.04 8.18 14.73
C LEU A 3 6.69 7.77 15.30
N LYS A 4 5.95 8.76 15.81
CA LYS A 4 4.58 8.58 16.31
C LYS A 4 3.55 8.89 15.24
N LYS A 5 3.86 9.81 14.33
CA LYS A 5 3.02 10.17 13.19
C LYS A 5 3.48 9.51 11.90
N GLU A 6 2.56 9.41 10.95
CA GLU A 6 2.86 9.13 9.55
C GLU A 6 3.12 10.45 8.82
N TYR A 7 4.14 10.45 7.97
CA TYR A 7 4.49 11.58 7.12
C TYR A 7 4.66 11.11 5.69
N GLY A 8 4.34 11.96 4.72
CA GLY A 8 4.48 11.65 3.32
C GLY A 8 4.41 12.87 2.40
N HIS A 9 4.44 12.56 1.11
CA HIS A 9 4.23 13.52 0.02
C HIS A 9 3.34 12.89 -1.05
N VAL A 10 2.51 13.71 -1.66
CA VAL A 10 1.72 13.38 -2.85
C VAL A 10 2.36 14.05 -4.06
N GLU A 11 2.55 13.31 -5.15
CA GLU A 11 3.14 13.79 -6.41
C GLU A 11 2.08 13.93 -7.50
N ASN A 12 2.09 15.06 -8.21
CA ASN A 12 1.30 15.25 -9.42
C ASN A 12 2.11 15.01 -10.71
N GLY A 13 1.42 14.89 -11.84
CA GLY A 13 2.02 14.60 -13.15
C GLY A 13 3.01 15.66 -13.68
N PHE A 14 3.11 16.81 -13.00
CA PHE A 14 4.02 17.91 -13.30
C PHE A 14 5.27 17.93 -12.39
N GLY A 15 5.38 16.97 -11.46
CA GLY A 15 6.51 16.88 -10.53
C GLY A 15 6.41 17.80 -9.31
N ASN A 16 5.20 18.31 -9.01
CA ASN A 16 4.98 19.03 -7.76
C ASN A 16 4.66 18.05 -6.63
N PHE A 17 5.20 18.33 -5.45
CA PHE A 17 5.01 17.54 -4.24
C PHE A 17 4.25 18.34 -3.19
N VAL A 18 3.20 17.74 -2.61
CA VAL A 18 2.44 18.31 -1.50
C VAL A 18 2.69 17.45 -0.26
N PRO A 19 3.20 18.02 0.85
CA PRO A 19 3.41 17.26 2.08
C PRO A 19 2.07 16.87 2.70
N VAL A 20 2.04 15.69 3.33
CA VAL A 20 0.90 15.16 4.08
C VAL A 20 1.38 14.55 5.40
N GLU A 21 0.57 14.64 6.45
CA GLU A 21 0.85 14.03 7.74
C GLU A 21 -0.41 13.51 8.41
N SER A 22 -0.25 12.61 9.38
CA SER A 22 -1.35 12.18 10.24
C SER A 22 -1.71 13.27 11.26
N ASP A 23 -3.00 13.46 11.50
CA ASP A 23 -3.50 14.49 12.43
C ASP A 23 -3.02 14.24 13.86
N THR A 24 -3.02 12.96 14.25
CA THR A 24 -2.71 12.51 15.61
C THR A 24 -1.56 11.51 15.63
N ASP A 25 -0.99 11.32 16.82
CA ASP A 25 -0.04 10.23 17.06
C ASP A 25 -0.72 8.87 16.86
N TYR A 26 0.03 7.94 16.25
CA TYR A 26 -0.33 6.55 15.97
C TYR A 26 -1.58 6.39 15.08
N SER A 27 -1.83 7.35 14.20
CA SER A 27 -2.89 7.29 13.19
C SER A 27 -2.34 7.32 11.76
N ALA A 28 -3.14 6.81 10.83
CA ALA A 28 -2.84 6.88 9.40
C ALA A 28 -3.15 8.27 8.84
N ILE A 29 -2.52 8.62 7.72
CA ILE A 29 -2.91 9.80 6.93
C ILE A 29 -4.33 9.56 6.37
N ASN A 30 -5.28 10.43 6.72
CA ASN A 30 -6.68 10.31 6.26
C ASN A 30 -7.01 11.25 5.10
N ASP A 31 -6.44 12.45 5.08
CA ASP A 31 -6.74 13.49 4.11
C ASP A 31 -5.61 13.64 3.09
N VAL A 32 -5.64 12.79 2.07
CA VAL A 32 -4.69 12.84 0.96
C VAL A 32 -5.26 13.76 -0.14
N PRO A 33 -4.62 14.90 -0.45
CA PRO A 33 -5.09 15.80 -1.50
C PRO A 33 -4.82 15.19 -2.87
N VAL A 34 -5.84 14.56 -3.46
CA VAL A 34 -5.78 13.93 -4.78
C VAL A 34 -6.55 14.77 -5.80
N ASP A 35 -5.90 15.10 -6.91
CA ASP A 35 -6.50 15.71 -8.09
C ASP A 35 -6.40 14.78 -9.32
N THR A 36 -6.94 15.22 -10.46
CA THR A 36 -6.98 14.44 -11.70
C THR A 36 -5.60 14.18 -12.31
N THR A 37 -4.58 14.90 -11.86
CA THR A 37 -3.19 14.80 -12.31
C THR A 37 -2.28 14.11 -11.31
N THR A 38 -2.76 13.78 -10.10
CA THR A 38 -2.00 13.04 -9.10
C THR A 38 -1.57 11.68 -9.63
N ILE A 39 -0.27 11.38 -9.54
CA ILE A 39 0.32 10.12 -10.02
C ILE A 39 0.88 9.26 -8.89
N GLY A 40 1.18 9.83 -7.73
CA GLY A 40 1.79 9.01 -6.68
C GLY A 40 1.70 9.57 -5.29
N MET A 41 2.00 8.68 -4.35
CA MET A 41 2.16 9.02 -2.94
C MET A 41 3.33 8.23 -2.38
N MET A 42 4.11 8.87 -1.53
CA MET A 42 5.08 8.22 -0.65
C MET A 42 4.76 8.60 0.78
N HIS A 43 4.62 7.63 1.69
CA HIS A 43 4.46 7.91 3.11
C HIS A 43 5.18 6.88 3.98
N SER A 44 5.24 7.18 5.27
CA SER A 44 5.86 6.33 6.29
C SER A 44 4.79 5.71 7.19
N HIS A 45 4.98 4.45 7.59
CA HIS A 45 4.24 3.85 8.70
C HIS A 45 5.05 3.94 9.99
N PHE A 46 4.41 4.31 11.09
CA PHE A 46 5.06 4.37 12.41
C PHE A 46 5.51 2.98 12.91
N ASN A 47 6.47 2.99 13.84
CA ASN A 47 7.03 1.77 14.42
C ASN A 47 6.10 1.13 15.45
N ASN A 48 6.44 -0.08 15.90
CA ASN A 48 5.74 -0.70 17.01
C ASN A 48 5.86 0.21 18.24
N PHE A 49 4.80 0.29 19.03
CA PHE A 49 4.75 1.15 20.21
C PHE A 49 4.03 0.43 21.34
N ALA A 50 4.43 0.73 22.58
CA ALA A 50 3.77 0.22 23.77
C ALA A 50 2.45 0.97 23.97
N THR A 51 1.39 0.26 24.37
CA THR A 51 0.09 0.87 24.71
C THR A 51 0.13 1.61 26.05
N GLY A 52 1.14 1.32 26.88
CA GLY A 52 1.20 1.74 28.27
C GLY A 52 0.56 0.73 29.24
N ASN A 53 -0.13 -0.30 28.72
CA ASN A 53 -0.67 -1.39 29.51
C ASN A 53 0.35 -2.52 29.69
N ILE A 54 0.14 -3.31 30.75
CA ILE A 54 0.91 -4.52 31.03
C ILE A 54 -0.01 -5.73 30.88
N HIS A 55 0.46 -6.75 30.15
CA HIS A 55 -0.27 -7.99 29.99
C HIS A 55 -0.40 -8.69 31.35
N PRO A 56 -1.63 -8.95 31.84
CA PRO A 56 -1.86 -9.38 33.23
C PRO A 56 -1.24 -10.74 33.56
N GLU A 57 -1.03 -11.59 32.55
CA GLU A 57 -0.50 -12.95 32.75
C GLU A 57 1.03 -13.05 32.59
N THR A 58 1.64 -12.21 31.74
CA THR A 58 3.08 -12.31 31.46
C THR A 58 3.90 -11.22 32.12
N GLY A 59 3.26 -10.13 32.55
CA GLY A 59 3.96 -8.95 33.08
C GLY A 59 4.67 -8.11 32.02
N ASP A 60 4.53 -8.46 30.73
CA ASP A 60 5.17 -7.74 29.63
C ASP A 60 4.35 -6.52 29.21
N PRO A 61 4.99 -5.44 28.71
CA PRO A 61 4.29 -4.35 28.04
C PRO A 61 3.49 -4.85 26.83
N GLU A 62 2.24 -4.43 26.73
CA GLU A 62 1.43 -4.65 25.53
C GLU A 62 1.97 -3.78 24.38
N ILE A 63 2.31 -4.42 23.26
CA ILE A 63 2.89 -3.76 22.08
C ILE A 63 1.91 -3.83 20.90
N ILE A 64 1.54 -2.67 20.35
CA ILE A 64 0.86 -2.61 19.06
C ILE A 64 1.88 -2.80 17.94
N LYS A 65 1.59 -3.73 17.03
CA LYS A 65 2.41 -4.04 15.86
C LYS A 65 1.66 -3.64 14.58
N PRO A 66 1.90 -2.42 14.05
CA PRO A 66 1.26 -1.96 12.83
C PRO A 66 1.61 -2.86 11.64
N ILE A 67 0.70 -2.94 10.66
CA ILE A 67 0.93 -3.64 9.40
C ILE A 67 2.09 -2.94 8.67
N LYS A 68 3.13 -3.71 8.32
CA LYS A 68 4.34 -3.22 7.67
C LYS A 68 4.33 -3.39 6.15
N ILE A 69 3.14 -3.32 5.57
CA ILE A 69 2.86 -3.26 4.14
C ILE A 69 1.72 -2.23 3.95
N GLN A 70 1.42 -1.83 2.71
CA GLN A 70 0.34 -0.90 2.38
C GLN A 70 -0.95 -1.22 3.15
N SER A 71 -1.60 -0.19 3.67
CA SER A 71 -2.88 -0.28 4.37
C SER A 71 -4.06 -0.55 3.40
N PRO A 72 -5.26 -0.90 3.91
CA PRO A 72 -6.46 -0.93 3.09
C PRO A 72 -6.77 0.40 2.38
N LYS A 73 -6.52 1.55 3.03
CA LYS A 73 -6.73 2.86 2.41
C LYS A 73 -5.69 3.14 1.33
N ASP A 74 -4.45 2.69 1.52
CA ASP A 74 -3.39 2.85 0.53
C ASP A 74 -3.76 2.14 -0.78
N VAL A 75 -4.26 0.91 -0.73
CA VAL A 75 -4.64 0.19 -1.96
C VAL A 75 -5.84 0.84 -2.64
N GLN A 76 -6.80 1.39 -1.89
CA GLN A 76 -7.91 2.17 -2.46
C GLN A 76 -7.40 3.42 -3.17
N LEU A 77 -6.49 4.16 -2.52
CA LEU A 77 -5.84 5.33 -3.12
C LEU A 77 -5.12 4.95 -4.41
N PHE A 78 -4.33 3.88 -4.40
CA PHE A 78 -3.63 3.42 -5.60
C PHE A 78 -4.58 3.17 -6.78
N LEU A 79 -5.76 2.59 -6.55
CA LEU A 79 -6.76 2.40 -7.60
C LEU A 79 -7.38 3.73 -8.08
N VAL A 80 -7.57 4.71 -7.20
CA VAL A 80 -7.99 6.07 -7.58
C VAL A 80 -6.95 6.73 -8.48
N LEU A 81 -5.66 6.64 -8.12
CA LEU A 81 -4.56 7.19 -8.93
C LEU A 81 -4.52 6.56 -10.33
N LEU A 82 -4.71 5.24 -10.43
CA LEU A 82 -4.76 4.56 -11.72
C LEU A 82 -5.93 5.01 -12.59
N ARG A 83 -7.11 5.25 -12.00
CA ARG A 83 -8.26 5.78 -12.73
C ARG A 83 -8.04 7.21 -13.20
N ASN A 84 -7.48 8.06 -12.35
CA ASN A 84 -7.14 9.43 -12.71
C ASN A 84 -6.17 9.42 -13.89
N ALA A 85 -5.12 8.60 -13.83
CA ALA A 85 -4.17 8.48 -14.91
C ALA A 85 -4.81 7.97 -16.21
N ALA A 86 -5.65 6.93 -16.14
CA ALA A 86 -6.37 6.39 -17.30
C ALA A 86 -7.30 7.43 -17.95
N ASN A 87 -8.06 8.16 -17.13
CA ASN A 87 -9.03 9.15 -17.61
C ASN A 87 -8.38 10.41 -18.19
N ASN A 88 -7.13 10.71 -17.81
CA ASN A 88 -6.42 11.93 -18.22
C ASN A 88 -5.23 11.65 -19.16
N ASN A 89 -5.18 10.46 -19.78
CA ASN A 89 -4.11 10.04 -20.70
C ASN A 89 -2.69 10.14 -20.09
N ILE A 90 -2.57 9.95 -18.77
CA ILE A 90 -1.28 9.90 -18.09
C ILE A 90 -0.77 8.45 -18.19
N PRO A 91 0.50 8.22 -18.57
CA PRO A 91 1.04 6.88 -18.65
C PRO A 91 0.92 6.14 -17.31
N LEU A 92 0.21 5.01 -17.28
CA LEU A 92 -0.04 4.23 -16.05
C LEU A 92 1.25 3.78 -15.34
N LYS A 93 2.34 3.59 -16.10
CA LYS A 93 3.68 3.31 -15.56
C LYS A 93 4.26 4.40 -14.65
N LYS A 94 3.71 5.63 -14.72
CA LYS A 94 4.07 6.73 -13.81
C LYS A 94 3.36 6.60 -12.46
N VAL A 95 2.29 5.81 -12.38
CA VAL A 95 1.52 5.67 -11.14
C VAL A 95 2.26 4.79 -10.15
N TYR A 96 2.40 5.26 -8.93
CA TYR A 96 3.03 4.52 -7.86
C TYR A 96 2.41 4.81 -6.50
N LEU A 97 2.55 3.87 -5.56
CA LEU A 97 2.31 4.16 -4.14
C LEU A 97 3.39 3.50 -3.29
N THR A 98 4.17 4.33 -2.60
CA THR A 98 5.32 3.90 -1.80
C THR A 98 5.03 4.05 -0.32
N MET A 99 5.23 2.98 0.44
CA MET A 99 5.16 2.99 1.89
C MET A 99 6.53 2.62 2.46
N VAL A 100 7.04 3.46 3.36
CA VAL A 100 8.31 3.29 4.05
C VAL A 100 8.06 2.80 5.47
N SER A 101 8.66 1.66 5.83
CA SER A 101 8.57 1.11 7.19
C SER A 101 9.94 0.63 7.68
N SER A 102 10.04 0.30 8.97
CA SER A 102 11.21 -0.39 9.52
C SER A 102 11.51 -1.74 8.89
N SER A 103 10.55 -2.36 8.19
CA SER A 103 10.73 -3.66 7.51
C SER A 103 11.22 -3.54 6.06
N GLY A 104 11.33 -2.31 5.56
CA GLY A 104 11.70 -1.98 4.19
C GLY A 104 10.75 -0.96 3.56
N VAL A 105 11.09 -0.60 2.32
CA VAL A 105 10.29 0.26 1.44
C VAL A 105 9.49 -0.62 0.49
N TYR A 106 8.19 -0.38 0.39
CA TYR A 106 7.29 -1.11 -0.49
C TYR A 106 6.68 -0.16 -1.50
N THR A 107 6.77 -0.47 -2.79
CA THR A 107 6.19 0.35 -3.86
C THR A 107 5.25 -0.48 -4.72
N LEU A 108 3.99 -0.07 -4.80
CA LEU A 108 3.04 -0.58 -5.79
C LEU A 108 3.27 0.10 -7.14
N LYS A 109 3.29 -0.70 -8.20
CA LYS A 109 3.28 -0.26 -9.60
C LYS A 109 2.28 -1.07 -10.40
N TYR A 110 1.84 -0.52 -11.53
CA TYR A 110 0.90 -1.16 -12.43
C TYR A 110 1.52 -1.40 -13.80
N ASP A 111 1.52 -2.67 -14.21
CA ASP A 111 2.07 -3.15 -15.49
C ASP A 111 0.95 -3.48 -16.52
N GLY A 112 -0.32 -3.23 -16.17
CA GLY A 112 -1.48 -3.50 -17.03
C GLY A 112 -1.85 -2.35 -17.96
N ASN A 113 -3.05 -2.43 -18.56
CA ASN A 113 -3.61 -1.39 -19.43
C ASN A 113 -4.88 -0.75 -18.83
N ALA A 114 -5.28 0.39 -19.39
CA ALA A 114 -6.42 1.16 -18.88
C ALA A 114 -7.74 0.37 -18.87
N ASN A 115 -7.95 -0.55 -19.82
CA ASN A 115 -9.18 -1.35 -19.92
C ASN A 115 -9.29 -2.40 -18.81
N ASN A 116 -8.19 -2.71 -18.11
CA ASN A 116 -8.18 -3.63 -16.98
C ASN A 116 -8.37 -2.95 -15.63
N ILE A 117 -8.62 -1.64 -15.60
CA ILE A 117 -8.90 -0.88 -14.38
C ILE A 117 -10.42 -0.87 -14.15
N PRO A 118 -10.93 -1.45 -13.06
CA PRO A 118 -12.37 -1.49 -12.81
C PRO A 118 -12.97 -0.09 -12.66
N ALA A 119 -14.17 0.12 -13.22
CA ALA A 119 -14.96 1.33 -13.02
C ALA A 119 -15.64 1.33 -11.63
N GLY A 120 -15.84 2.50 -11.01
CA GLY A 120 -16.61 2.66 -9.75
C GLY A 120 -15.83 2.45 -8.44
N GLY A 121 -16.44 2.69 -7.27
CA GLY A 121 -15.77 2.62 -5.95
C GLY A 121 -15.08 1.27 -5.69
N SER A 122 -13.82 1.34 -5.25
CA SER A 122 -12.76 0.31 -5.17
C SER A 122 -13.05 -0.99 -4.38
N THR A 123 -14.29 -1.30 -3.99
CA THR A 123 -14.54 -2.27 -2.92
C THR A 123 -15.42 -3.45 -3.32
N ASN A 124 -15.72 -3.67 -4.60
CA ASN A 124 -16.72 -4.69 -5.02
C ASN A 124 -18.05 -4.56 -4.24
N GLY A 125 -18.45 -3.33 -3.89
CA GLY A 125 -19.65 -3.06 -3.08
C GLY A 125 -19.52 -3.36 -1.58
N LEU A 126 -18.32 -3.63 -1.08
CA LEU A 126 -18.07 -3.82 0.35
C LEU A 126 -18.16 -2.49 1.10
N THR A 127 -18.70 -2.54 2.33
CA THR A 127 -18.55 -1.46 3.31
C THR A 127 -17.09 -1.33 3.73
N ALA A 128 -16.69 -0.16 4.26
CA ALA A 128 -15.33 0.07 4.74
C ALA A 128 -14.87 -1.00 5.75
N GLU A 129 -15.71 -1.31 6.75
CA GLU A 129 -15.43 -2.33 7.76
C GLU A 129 -15.20 -3.72 7.15
N LYS A 130 -16.06 -4.14 6.20
CA LYS A 130 -15.91 -5.45 5.53
C LYS A 130 -14.66 -5.49 4.66
N PHE A 131 -14.31 -4.37 4.02
CA PHE A 131 -13.11 -4.25 3.21
C PHE A 131 -11.85 -4.43 4.05
N GLU A 132 -11.76 -3.74 5.20
CA GLU A 132 -10.64 -3.88 6.14
C GLU A 132 -10.54 -5.29 6.71
N LYS A 133 -11.68 -5.88 7.10
CA LYS A 133 -11.71 -7.26 7.61
C LYS A 133 -11.18 -8.24 6.57
N LYS A 134 -11.66 -8.16 5.33
CA LYS A 134 -11.17 -9.01 4.24
C LYS A 134 -9.69 -8.80 3.97
N PHE A 135 -9.22 -7.55 3.96
CA PHE A 135 -7.80 -7.27 3.81
C PHE A 135 -6.98 -8.04 4.85
N ILE A 136 -7.34 -7.94 6.13
CA ILE A 136 -6.66 -8.64 7.23
C ILE A 136 -6.71 -10.17 7.05
N GLU A 137 -7.85 -10.71 6.61
CA GLU A 137 -8.00 -12.15 6.32
C GLU A 137 -7.03 -12.62 5.23
N TYR A 138 -6.88 -11.86 4.14
CA TYR A 138 -5.95 -12.18 3.06
C TYR A 138 -4.49 -12.13 3.51
N ILE A 139 -4.11 -11.09 4.27
CA ILE A 139 -2.76 -10.96 4.82
C ILE A 139 -2.45 -12.14 5.76
N LYS A 140 -3.38 -12.52 6.63
CA LYS A 140 -3.21 -13.68 7.53
C LYS A 140 -3.08 -15.01 6.77
N LYS A 141 -3.97 -15.22 5.78
CA LYS A 141 -4.05 -16.48 5.02
C LYS A 141 -2.88 -16.68 4.07
N TYR A 142 -2.44 -15.65 3.37
CA TYR A 142 -1.46 -15.75 2.28
C TYR A 142 -0.11 -15.13 2.58
N LYS A 143 0.08 -14.54 3.78
CA LYS A 143 1.23 -13.69 4.15
C LYS A 143 1.26 -12.36 3.39
N ASN A 144 2.08 -11.41 3.84
CA ASN A 144 2.01 -10.00 3.43
C ASN A 144 1.98 -9.79 1.90
N GLU A 145 3.04 -10.11 1.18
CA GLU A 145 3.19 -9.76 -0.24
C GLU A 145 2.14 -10.45 -1.12
N ARG A 146 1.94 -11.77 -0.93
CA ARG A 146 0.93 -12.52 -1.70
C ARG A 146 -0.49 -12.12 -1.30
N GLY A 147 -0.73 -11.89 -0.01
CA GLY A 147 -2.02 -11.49 0.53
C GLY A 147 -2.47 -10.15 0.00
N LEU A 148 -1.57 -9.16 -0.04
CA LEU A 148 -1.83 -7.85 -0.64
C LEU A 148 -2.24 -7.98 -2.10
N LEU A 149 -1.40 -8.63 -2.91
CA LEU A 149 -1.65 -8.75 -4.36
C LEU A 149 -2.91 -9.57 -4.65
N LYS A 150 -3.19 -10.63 -3.88
CA LYS A 150 -4.43 -11.40 -4.03
C LYS A 150 -5.65 -10.60 -3.61
N PHE A 151 -5.56 -9.80 -2.55
CA PHE A 151 -6.66 -8.94 -2.13
C PHE A 151 -7.00 -7.92 -3.22
N MET A 152 -5.99 -7.25 -3.78
CA MET A 152 -6.19 -6.31 -4.88
C MET A 152 -6.84 -6.99 -6.11
N LYS A 153 -6.38 -8.19 -6.46
CA LYS A 153 -6.98 -8.97 -7.55
C LYS A 153 -8.43 -9.36 -7.28
N ASP A 154 -8.67 -10.01 -6.15
CA ASP A 154 -9.93 -10.71 -5.86
C ASP A 154 -11.03 -9.74 -5.37
N GLU A 155 -10.67 -8.72 -4.57
CA GLU A 155 -11.62 -7.82 -3.90
C GLU A 155 -11.69 -6.43 -4.53
N MET A 156 -10.69 -6.03 -5.31
CA MET A 156 -10.69 -4.75 -6.03
C MET A 156 -10.74 -4.92 -7.55
N GLY A 157 -10.65 -6.16 -8.05
CA GLY A 157 -10.70 -6.46 -9.48
C GLY A 157 -9.48 -6.00 -10.27
N ILE A 158 -8.38 -5.65 -9.62
CA ILE A 158 -7.18 -5.14 -10.29
C ILE A 158 -6.07 -6.21 -10.37
N SER A 159 -5.74 -6.61 -11.60
CA SER A 159 -4.64 -7.54 -11.92
C SER A 159 -3.43 -6.78 -12.50
N ASN A 160 -2.30 -7.46 -12.73
CA ASN A 160 -1.06 -6.84 -13.27
C ASN A 160 -0.47 -5.75 -12.35
N VAL A 161 -0.68 -5.91 -11.04
CA VAL A 161 -0.02 -5.10 -10.02
C VAL A 161 1.28 -5.78 -9.62
N SER A 162 2.34 -4.99 -9.57
CA SER A 162 3.66 -5.40 -9.09
C SER A 162 3.96 -4.69 -7.77
N LEU A 163 4.44 -5.45 -6.80
CA LEU A 163 4.93 -4.93 -5.53
C LEU A 163 6.45 -5.00 -5.51
N TYR A 164 7.12 -3.86 -5.43
CA TYR A 164 8.56 -3.78 -5.23
C TYR A 164 8.84 -3.67 -3.74
N ARG A 165 9.81 -4.44 -3.23
CA ARG A 165 10.30 -4.32 -1.86
C ARG A 165 11.80 -4.05 -1.87
N THR A 166 12.19 -2.89 -1.40
CA THR A 166 13.59 -2.55 -1.12
C THR A 166 13.86 -2.84 0.35
N MET A 167 14.73 -3.80 0.61
CA MET A 167 15.16 -4.18 1.96
C MET A 167 16.14 -3.13 2.51
N ASN A 168 16.34 -3.11 3.82
CA ASN A 168 17.21 -2.11 4.48
C ASN A 168 18.68 -2.19 4.03
N ASN A 169 19.09 -3.28 3.39
CA ASN A 169 20.41 -3.44 2.78
C ASN A 169 20.47 -2.99 1.31
N GLY A 170 19.47 -2.27 0.82
CA GLY A 170 19.40 -1.75 -0.56
C GLY A 170 18.89 -2.75 -1.60
N ASN A 171 18.90 -4.05 -1.30
CA ASN A 171 18.45 -5.07 -2.25
C ASN A 171 16.95 -4.93 -2.54
N THR A 172 16.61 -4.86 -3.82
CA THR A 172 15.23 -4.73 -4.29
C THR A 172 14.72 -6.01 -4.94
N LYS A 173 13.49 -6.39 -4.60
CA LYS A 173 12.79 -7.54 -5.21
C LYS A 173 11.46 -7.08 -5.78
N LYS A 174 11.12 -7.53 -6.99
CA LYS A 174 9.79 -7.40 -7.58
C LYS A 174 8.96 -8.62 -7.22
N TYR A 175 7.71 -8.42 -6.83
CA TYR A 175 6.74 -9.46 -6.52
C TYR A 175 5.48 -9.27 -7.38
N TYR A 176 4.94 -10.36 -7.92
CA TYR A 176 3.73 -10.38 -8.74
C TYR A 176 3.03 -11.74 -8.65
N LEU A 177 1.76 -11.79 -9.04
CA LEU A 177 1.01 -13.05 -9.14
C LEU A 177 1.12 -13.61 -10.55
N GLU A 178 1.44 -14.89 -10.67
CA GLU A 178 1.52 -15.61 -11.95
C GLU A 178 0.67 -16.88 -11.94
N GLY A 179 0.03 -17.13 -13.09
CA GLY A 179 -0.72 -18.35 -13.41
C GLY A 179 -2.04 -18.47 -12.67
N ASP A 180 -2.79 -19.53 -13.00
CA ASP A 180 -4.17 -19.72 -12.52
C ASP A 180 -4.32 -19.96 -11.02
N LYS A 181 -3.20 -20.25 -10.33
CA LYS A 181 -3.16 -20.48 -8.87
C LYS A 181 -2.68 -19.27 -8.07
N ASP A 182 -2.52 -18.11 -8.71
CA ASP A 182 -2.01 -16.89 -8.09
C ASP A 182 -0.75 -17.15 -7.27
N LYS A 183 0.23 -17.82 -7.91
CA LYS A 183 1.50 -18.10 -7.26
C LYS A 183 2.28 -16.79 -7.16
N LEU A 184 2.80 -16.50 -5.98
CA LEU A 184 3.70 -15.37 -5.79
C LEU A 184 5.03 -15.68 -6.50
N LYS A 185 5.37 -14.88 -7.49
CA LYS A 185 6.69 -14.87 -8.13
C LYS A 185 7.52 -13.73 -7.57
N LYS A 186 8.83 -13.88 -7.69
CA LYS A 186 9.80 -12.89 -7.27
C LYS A 186 10.94 -12.82 -8.27
N ASP A 187 11.30 -11.60 -8.66
CA ASP A 187 12.49 -11.32 -9.46
C ASP A 187 13.44 -10.45 -8.62
N VAL A 188 14.75 -10.72 -8.72
CA VAL A 188 15.77 -9.85 -8.13
C VAL A 188 16.00 -8.71 -9.10
N CYS A 189 15.82 -7.47 -8.64
CA CYS A 189 16.16 -6.30 -9.45
C CYS A 189 17.66 -6.06 -9.28
N HIS A 190 18.43 -6.28 -10.34
CA HIS A 190 19.80 -5.78 -10.44
C HIS A 190 19.75 -4.39 -11.07
N GLU A 191 20.47 -3.43 -10.50
CA GLU A 191 20.85 -2.22 -11.25
C GLU A 191 21.96 -2.66 -12.21
N ASP A 192 21.71 -2.54 -13.51
CA ASP A 192 22.74 -2.64 -14.55
C ASP A 192 23.55 -1.33 -14.61
#